data_AF-A0A7J3TFU9-F1
#
_entry.id   AF-A0A7J3TFU9-F1
#
_cell.length_a   1.000
_cell.length_b   1.000
_cell.length_c   1.000
_cell.angle_alpha   90.00
_cell.angle_beta   90.00
_cell.angle_gamma   90.00
#
_symmetry.space_group_name_H-M   'P 1'
#
loop_
_entity.id
_entity.type
_entity.pdbx_description
1 polymer ?
#
loop_
_entity_poly.entity_id
_entity_poly.type
_entity_poly.pdbx_seq_one_letter_code
_entity_poly.pdbx_strand_id
1 'polypeptide(L)'
;MEAVCTFCGNVCDDVEFDVEKQKGKRFCPLGLSKFQKKERIKSPMIDGKEVSYEEAIEKAAEILVNAKRPLLYGWASTVNEAIRLGVILTEIVGGVYDQCASVCHAPGTLATIEEGLPGGTLGSVKNRADMVIFWGSNPMEAHPRHPTRYSVHAKGYLIKDRKDRKVVVVDVRRTRTAKLAD
;
A
#
# COMPACT_ATOMS: atom_id res chain seq x y z
N MET A 1 21.16 2.69 5.50
CA MET A 1 20.29 1.65 6.07
C MET A 1 19.48 1.02 4.96
N GLU A 2 19.40 -0.31 4.91
CA GLU A 2 18.44 -1.03 4.05
C GLU A 2 17.05 -0.95 4.68
N ALA A 3 16.03 -0.76 3.85
CA ALA A 3 14.66 -0.58 4.32
C ALA A 3 13.65 -1.21 3.37
N VAL A 4 12.43 -1.38 3.87
CA VAL A 4 11.25 -1.70 3.06
C VAL A 4 10.44 -0.43 2.87
N CYS A 5 10.08 -0.12 1.62
CA CYS A 5 9.27 1.03 1.28
C CYS A 5 7.79 0.82 1.69
N THR A 6 7.28 1.69 2.55
CA THR A 6 5.92 1.62 3.13
C THR A 6 4.92 2.57 2.47
N PHE A 7 5.03 2.77 1.15
CA PHE A 7 4.16 3.71 0.42
C PHE A 7 3.00 3.03 -0.32
N CYS A 8 3.27 2.11 -1.25
CA CYS A 8 2.26 1.43 -2.07
C CYS A 8 2.40 -0.09 -1.96
N GLY A 9 1.46 -0.82 -2.58
CA GLY A 9 1.42 -2.29 -2.57
C GLY A 9 2.61 -2.99 -3.24
N ASN A 10 3.56 -2.25 -3.85
CA ASN A 10 4.79 -2.85 -4.37
C ASN A 10 5.78 -3.28 -3.29
N VAL A 11 5.70 -2.69 -2.10
CA VAL A 11 6.51 -3.03 -0.91
C VAL A 11 8.00 -3.23 -1.27
N CYS A 12 8.61 -2.21 -1.89
CA CYS A 12 9.98 -2.33 -2.39
C CYS A 12 10.98 -2.55 -1.24
N ASP A 13 11.58 -3.73 -1.18
CA ASP A 13 12.50 -4.23 -0.14
C ASP A 13 13.99 -4.10 -0.51
N ASP A 14 14.30 -3.46 -1.64
CA ASP A 14 15.66 -3.22 -2.12
C ASP A 14 16.09 -1.76 -1.95
N VAL A 15 15.43 -0.96 -1.10
CA VAL A 15 15.73 0.46 -0.98
C VAL A 15 16.78 0.73 0.10
N GLU A 16 17.62 1.75 -0.12
CA GLU A 16 18.59 2.23 0.86
C GLU A 16 18.29 3.69 1.21
N PHE A 17 18.31 4.04 2.49
CA PHE A 17 18.22 5.42 2.96
C PHE A 17 19.39 5.78 3.86
N ASP A 18 20.01 6.93 3.57
CA ASP A 18 21.04 7.58 4.37
C ASP A 18 20.36 8.66 5.23
N VAL A 19 20.29 8.41 6.54
CA VAL A 19 19.60 9.27 7.50
C VAL A 19 20.34 10.59 7.70
N GLU A 20 21.68 10.55 7.73
CA GLU A 20 22.50 11.74 7.94
C GLU A 20 22.44 12.67 6.73
N LYS A 21 22.57 12.11 5.52
CA LYS A 21 22.55 12.90 4.27
C LYS A 21 21.15 13.14 3.73
N GLN A 22 20.11 12.53 4.32
CA GLN A 22 18.74 12.59 3.86
C GLN A 22 18.59 12.17 2.37
N LYS A 23 19.30 11.12 1.97
CA LYS A 23 19.35 10.64 0.57
C LYS A 23 18.90 9.19 0.48
N GLY A 24 17.99 8.91 -0.45
CA GLY A 24 17.55 7.55 -0.77
C GLY A 24 18.10 7.04 -2.10
N LYS A 25 18.41 5.75 -2.18
CA LYS A 25 18.70 5.04 -3.43
C LYS A 25 17.59 4.06 -3.77
N ARG A 26 17.35 3.87 -5.07
CA ARG A 26 16.36 2.92 -5.62
C ARG A 26 14.92 3.20 -5.17
N PHE A 27 14.61 4.40 -4.71
CA PHE A 27 13.23 4.84 -4.51
C PHE A 27 12.60 5.37 -5.80
N CYS A 28 11.28 5.24 -5.94
CA CYS A 28 10.52 6.16 -6.79
C CYS A 28 10.25 7.48 -6.03
N PRO A 29 9.79 8.55 -6.71
CA PRO A 29 9.49 9.81 -6.04
C PRO A 29 8.52 9.69 -4.86
N LEU A 30 7.48 8.85 -4.99
CA LEU A 30 6.50 8.62 -3.92
C LEU A 30 7.13 7.97 -2.69
N GLY A 31 7.90 6.90 -2.90
CA GLY A 31 8.60 6.22 -1.81
C GLY A 31 9.63 7.13 -1.13
N LEU A 32 10.45 7.86 -1.90
CA LEU A 32 11.45 8.78 -1.35
C LEU A 32 10.78 9.87 -0.50
N SER A 33 9.67 10.42 -1.00
CA SER A 33 8.92 11.45 -0.26
C SER A 33 8.44 10.97 1.10
N LYS A 34 8.21 9.66 1.31
CA LYS A 34 7.81 9.09 2.61
C LYS A 34 8.93 9.21 3.66
N PHE A 35 10.18 9.09 3.24
CA PHE A 35 11.38 9.10 4.10
C PHE A 35 11.99 10.49 4.32
N GLN A 36 11.65 11.46 3.47
CA GLN A 36 12.12 12.83 3.62
C GLN A 36 11.57 13.49 4.89
N LYS A 37 12.32 14.47 5.41
CA LYS A 37 11.91 15.30 6.55
C LYS A 37 10.54 15.94 6.29
N LYS A 38 9.65 15.84 7.28
CA LYS A 38 8.31 16.42 7.29
C LYS A 38 8.02 17.05 8.63
N GLU A 39 7.03 17.92 8.66
CA GLU A 39 6.38 18.28 9.91
C GLU A 39 5.71 17.04 10.51
N ARG A 40 5.82 16.88 11.83
CA ARG A 40 5.31 15.71 12.56
C ARG A 40 4.54 16.17 13.78
N ILE A 41 3.46 15.46 14.08
CA ILE A 41 2.75 15.54 15.37
C ILE A 41 3.75 15.13 16.46
N LYS A 42 3.92 16.00 17.46
CA LYS A 42 4.92 15.82 18.55
C LYS A 42 4.30 15.35 19.86
N SER A 43 3.01 15.61 20.03
CA SER A 43 2.24 15.45 21.27
C SER A 43 0.81 15.01 20.90
N PRO A 44 0.17 14.19 21.73
CA PRO A 44 -1.26 13.96 21.60
C PRO A 44 -2.03 15.22 22.01
N MET A 45 -3.26 15.35 21.52
CA MET A 45 -4.10 16.52 21.78
C MET A 45 -5.54 16.13 22.08
N ILE A 46 -6.18 16.87 22.98
CA ILE A 46 -7.63 16.85 23.23
C ILE A 46 -8.15 18.27 22.97
N ASP A 47 -9.13 18.42 22.07
CA ASP A 47 -9.71 19.70 21.68
C ASP A 47 -8.66 20.79 21.34
N GLY A 48 -7.59 20.38 20.66
CA GLY A 48 -6.50 21.24 20.22
C GLY A 48 -5.47 21.62 21.29
N LYS A 49 -5.57 21.06 22.51
CA LYS A 49 -4.60 21.27 23.60
C LYS A 49 -3.70 20.07 23.76
N GLU A 50 -2.40 20.30 23.94
CA GLU A 50 -1.44 19.24 24.23
C GLU A 50 -1.70 18.60 25.60
N VAL A 51 -1.66 17.28 25.65
CA VAL A 51 -1.90 16.47 26.86
C VAL A 51 -0.86 15.33 26.95
N SER A 52 -0.88 14.54 28.04
CA SER A 52 -0.05 13.33 28.13
C SER A 52 -0.63 12.19 27.29
N TYR A 53 0.17 11.14 27.05
CA TYR A 53 -0.33 9.93 26.38
C TYR A 53 -1.39 9.23 27.22
N GLU A 54 -1.20 9.17 28.53
CA GLU A 54 -2.14 8.55 29.48
C GLU A 54 -3.50 9.25 29.42
N GLU A 55 -3.52 10.58 29.46
CA GLU A 55 -4.76 11.36 29.37
C GLU A 55 -5.48 11.16 28.02
N ALA A 56 -4.72 11.17 26.91
CA ALA A 56 -5.27 10.95 25.58
C ALA A 56 -5.84 9.52 25.40
N ILE A 57 -5.13 8.51 25.92
CA ILE A 57 -5.57 7.11 25.85
C ILE A 57 -6.82 6.91 26.70
N GLU A 58 -6.86 7.44 27.93
CA GLU A 58 -8.02 7.37 28.81
C GLU A 58 -9.24 8.01 28.15
N LYS A 59 -9.08 9.19 27.55
CA LYS A 59 -10.18 9.85 26.84
C LYS A 59 -10.66 9.06 25.63
N ALA A 60 -9.74 8.47 24.86
CA ALA A 60 -10.10 7.61 23.73
C ALA A 60 -10.86 6.36 24.19
N ALA A 61 -10.43 5.74 25.29
CA ALA A 61 -11.11 4.59 25.89
C ALA A 61 -12.53 4.95 26.38
N GLU A 62 -12.69 6.08 27.08
CA GLU A 62 -13.99 6.61 27.51
C GLU A 62 -14.96 6.77 26.33
N ILE A 63 -14.49 7.34 25.22
CA ILE A 63 -15.30 7.51 24.00
C ILE A 63 -15.72 6.15 23.42
N LEU A 64 -14.78 5.22 23.31
CA LEU A 64 -15.04 3.91 22.72
C LEU A 64 -15.99 3.06 23.56
N VAL A 65 -15.83 3.05 24.88
CA VAL A 65 -16.68 2.27 25.82
C VAL A 65 -18.10 2.82 25.87
N ASN A 66 -18.28 4.14 25.78
CA ASN A 66 -19.60 4.76 25.82
C ASN A 66 -20.30 4.81 24.44
N ALA A 67 -19.62 4.45 23.36
CA ALA A 67 -20.19 4.44 22.03
C ALA A 67 -21.18 3.27 21.86
N LYS A 68 -22.35 3.55 21.29
CA LYS A 68 -23.35 2.50 20.99
C LYS A 68 -22.98 1.60 19.80
N ARG A 69 -22.18 2.13 18.87
CA ARG A 69 -21.75 1.45 17.64
C ARG A 69 -20.48 2.12 17.08
N PRO A 70 -19.32 1.95 17.75
CA PRO A 70 -18.07 2.57 17.30
C PRO A 70 -17.60 1.98 15.97
N LEU A 71 -17.05 2.82 15.09
CA LEU A 71 -16.37 2.41 13.86
C LEU A 71 -14.85 2.56 14.05
N LEU A 72 -14.13 1.48 13.81
CA LEU A 72 -12.68 1.40 13.87
C LEU A 72 -12.14 1.23 12.45
N TYR A 73 -11.77 2.36 11.82
CA TYR A 73 -11.44 2.46 10.39
C TYR A 73 -9.97 2.80 10.11
N GLY A 74 -9.42 2.26 9.01
CA GLY A 74 -8.15 2.70 8.42
C GLY A 74 -7.21 1.53 8.13
N TRP A 75 -6.30 1.25 9.07
CA TRP A 75 -5.41 0.07 9.18
C TRP A 75 -4.41 -0.18 8.03
N ALA A 76 -4.64 0.31 6.81
CA ALA A 76 -3.83 0.02 5.63
C ALA A 76 -2.41 0.63 5.63
N SER A 77 -2.02 1.34 6.69
CA SER A 77 -0.72 2.01 6.81
C SER A 77 -0.11 1.88 8.21
N THR A 78 -0.24 0.69 8.81
CA THR A 78 0.43 0.29 10.06
C THR A 78 1.00 -1.13 9.92
N VAL A 79 1.63 -1.62 10.98
CA VAL A 79 2.17 -2.99 11.05
C VAL A 79 1.09 -4.01 11.44
N ASN A 80 1.28 -5.28 11.07
CA ASN A 80 0.30 -6.33 11.29
C ASN A 80 -0.01 -6.57 12.78
N GLU A 81 0.96 -6.35 13.66
CA GLU A 81 0.81 -6.47 15.11
C GLU A 81 -0.23 -5.47 15.63
N ALA A 82 -0.20 -4.23 15.12
CA ALA A 82 -1.18 -3.21 15.48
C ALA A 82 -2.57 -3.53 14.90
N ILE A 83 -2.62 -4.08 13.67
CA ILE A 83 -3.88 -4.54 13.06
C ILE A 83 -4.53 -5.62 13.92
N ARG A 84 -3.76 -6.61 14.38
CA ARG A 84 -4.24 -7.68 15.26
C ARG A 84 -4.84 -7.12 16.55
N LEU A 85 -4.16 -6.19 17.20
CA LEU A 85 -4.69 -5.53 18.41
C LEU A 85 -5.94 -4.70 18.10
N GLY A 86 -6.00 -4.05 16.94
CA GLY A 86 -7.17 -3.30 16.48
C GLY A 86 -8.41 -4.18 16.31
N VAL A 87 -8.26 -5.39 15.76
CA VAL A 87 -9.36 -6.37 15.66
C VAL A 87 -9.87 -6.76 17.05
N ILE A 88 -8.97 -7.13 17.96
CA ILE A 88 -9.32 -7.49 19.35
C ILE A 88 -10.02 -6.33 20.07
N LEU A 89 -9.49 -5.12 19.92
CA LEU A 89 -10.11 -3.92 20.50
C LEU A 89 -11.53 -3.72 19.95
N THR A 90 -11.73 -3.90 18.65
CA THR A 90 -13.04 -3.77 18.00
C THR A 90 -14.05 -4.78 18.56
N GLU A 91 -13.62 -6.03 18.78
CA GLU A 91 -14.45 -7.04 19.43
C GLU A 91 -14.83 -6.65 20.87
N ILE A 92 -13.86 -6.19 21.67
CA ILE A 92 -14.08 -5.78 23.07
C ILE A 92 -15.14 -4.67 23.16
N VAL A 93 -15.09 -3.68 22.26
CA VAL A 93 -16.01 -2.54 22.29
C VAL A 93 -17.30 -2.77 21.50
N GLY A 94 -17.51 -3.98 20.95
CA GLY A 94 -18.69 -4.30 20.13
C GLY A 94 -18.81 -3.43 18.87
N GLY A 95 -17.68 -3.03 18.29
CA GLY A 95 -17.60 -2.10 17.18
C GLY A 95 -17.68 -2.74 15.80
N VAL A 96 -17.66 -1.88 14.78
CA VAL A 96 -17.48 -2.26 13.38
C VAL A 96 -16.01 -2.06 13.01
N TYR A 97 -15.37 -3.11 12.52
CA TYR A 97 -14.03 -3.03 11.95
C TYR A 97 -14.13 -2.83 10.44
N ASP A 98 -13.47 -1.80 9.91
CA ASP A 98 -13.35 -1.59 8.46
C ASP A 98 -11.98 -1.03 8.10
N GLN A 99 -11.55 -1.17 6.85
CA GLN A 99 -10.27 -0.67 6.37
C GLN A 99 -10.40 -0.03 4.99
N CYS A 100 -9.34 0.63 4.52
CA CYS A 100 -9.34 1.31 3.21
C CYS A 100 -9.71 0.42 2.01
N ALA A 101 -9.72 -0.91 2.17
CA ALA A 101 -10.22 -1.83 1.15
C ALA A 101 -11.68 -1.54 0.75
N SER A 102 -12.55 -1.12 1.69
CA SER A 102 -13.98 -0.85 1.41
C SER A 102 -14.19 0.19 0.32
N VAL A 103 -13.25 1.13 0.14
CA VAL A 103 -13.26 2.16 -0.90
C VAL A 103 -12.27 1.90 -2.03
N CYS A 104 -11.66 0.71 -2.07
CA CYS A 104 -10.62 0.35 -3.03
C CYS A 104 -10.86 -1.03 -3.62
N HIS A 105 -10.28 -2.09 -3.04
CA HIS A 105 -10.30 -3.43 -3.61
C HIS A 105 -11.43 -4.34 -3.09
N ALA A 106 -12.29 -3.87 -2.17
CA ALA A 106 -13.39 -4.68 -1.61
C ALA A 106 -14.30 -5.32 -2.68
N PRO A 107 -14.70 -4.64 -3.78
CA PRO A 107 -15.44 -5.29 -4.85
C PRO A 107 -14.71 -6.50 -5.46
N GLY A 108 -13.39 -6.40 -5.63
CA GLY A 108 -12.56 -7.51 -6.11
C GLY A 108 -12.41 -8.64 -5.07
N THR A 109 -12.38 -8.30 -3.78
CA THR A 109 -12.42 -9.29 -2.70
C THR A 109 -13.73 -10.08 -2.70
N LEU A 110 -14.88 -9.41 -2.88
CA LEU A 110 -16.18 -10.07 -3.00
C LEU A 110 -16.22 -11.02 -4.20
N ALA A 111 -15.78 -10.56 -5.37
CA ALA A 111 -15.67 -11.41 -6.56
C ALA A 111 -14.75 -12.63 -6.32
N THR A 112 -13.66 -12.47 -5.57
CA THR A 112 -12.75 -13.58 -5.21
C THR A 112 -13.43 -14.59 -4.28
N ILE A 113 -14.28 -14.14 -3.35
CA ILE A 113 -15.04 -15.02 -2.46
C ILE A 113 -16.04 -15.86 -3.27
N GLU A 114 -16.68 -15.25 -4.28
CA GLU A 114 -17.69 -15.89 -5.12
C GLU A 114 -17.09 -16.84 -6.17
N GLU A 115 -16.02 -16.41 -6.84
CA GLU A 115 -15.50 -17.07 -8.06
C GLU A 115 -14.09 -17.67 -7.90
N GLY A 116 -13.42 -17.39 -6.78
CA GLY A 116 -12.02 -17.76 -6.56
C GLY A 116 -11.00 -16.80 -7.21
N LEU A 117 -9.70 -17.07 -6.97
CA LEU A 117 -8.60 -16.25 -7.48
C LEU A 117 -7.51 -17.13 -8.12
N PRO A 118 -7.37 -17.14 -9.47
CA PRO A 118 -6.19 -17.71 -10.11
C PRO A 118 -4.98 -16.80 -9.81
N GLY A 119 -4.16 -17.24 -8.86
CA GLY A 119 -3.07 -16.44 -8.30
C GLY A 119 -1.69 -16.69 -8.91
N GLY A 120 -0.74 -15.85 -8.52
CA GLY A 120 0.67 -15.98 -8.84
C GLY A 120 1.50 -14.98 -8.06
N THR A 121 2.81 -15.21 -7.96
CA THR A 121 3.72 -14.24 -7.33
C THR A 121 4.26 -13.26 -8.36
N LEU A 122 4.75 -12.10 -7.90
CA LEU A 122 5.48 -11.16 -8.76
C LEU A 122 6.72 -11.80 -9.42
N GLY A 123 7.29 -12.82 -8.78
CA GLY A 123 8.37 -13.63 -9.36
C GLY A 123 7.91 -14.45 -10.56
N SER A 124 6.70 -15.03 -10.52
CA SER A 124 6.12 -15.75 -11.66
C SER A 124 5.93 -14.81 -12.86
N VAL A 125 5.38 -13.62 -12.63
CA VAL A 125 5.20 -12.59 -13.67
C VAL A 125 6.54 -12.17 -14.27
N LYS A 126 7.51 -11.82 -13.41
CA LYS A 126 8.85 -11.43 -13.85
C LYS A 126 9.49 -12.51 -14.72
N ASN A 127 9.40 -13.77 -14.32
CA ASN A 127 10.17 -14.83 -14.95
C ASN A 127 9.54 -15.42 -16.21
N ARG A 128 8.20 -15.37 -16.35
CA ARG A 128 7.48 -16.20 -17.33
C ARG A 128 6.45 -15.44 -18.19
N ALA A 129 5.95 -14.28 -17.78
CA ALA A 129 4.84 -13.63 -18.48
C ALA A 129 5.30 -12.95 -19.78
N ASP A 130 4.93 -13.52 -20.92
CA ASP A 130 5.07 -12.94 -22.27
C ASP A 130 3.90 -12.00 -22.64
N MET A 131 2.83 -12.00 -21.84
CA MET A 131 1.74 -11.02 -21.92
C MET A 131 1.51 -10.36 -20.54
N VAL A 132 1.36 -9.03 -20.54
CA VAL A 132 1.03 -8.23 -19.35
C VAL A 132 -0.13 -7.31 -19.68
N ILE A 133 -1.24 -7.43 -18.94
CA ILE A 133 -2.41 -6.58 -19.08
C ILE A 133 -2.53 -5.67 -17.85
N PHE A 134 -2.53 -4.36 -18.08
CA PHE A 134 -2.94 -3.38 -17.07
C PHE A 134 -4.37 -2.92 -17.36
N TRP A 135 -5.32 -3.48 -16.63
CA TRP A 135 -6.74 -3.13 -16.77
C TRP A 135 -7.15 -2.15 -15.69
N GLY A 136 -7.65 -0.97 -16.07
CA GLY A 136 -8.13 0.06 -15.14
C GLY A 136 -7.07 0.56 -14.16
N SER A 137 -5.79 0.49 -14.53
CA SER A 137 -4.68 0.84 -13.63
C SER A 137 -3.58 1.65 -14.32
N ASN A 138 -3.01 2.61 -13.58
CA ASN A 138 -1.91 3.47 -14.04
C ASN A 138 -0.65 3.28 -13.15
N PRO A 139 0.02 2.12 -13.21
CA PRO A 139 1.19 1.82 -12.38
C PRO A 139 2.35 2.81 -12.55
N MET A 140 2.52 3.46 -13.70
CA MET A 140 3.56 4.48 -13.87
C MET A 140 3.41 5.68 -12.91
N GLU A 141 2.20 5.90 -12.38
CA GLU A 141 1.93 6.95 -11.39
C GLU A 141 1.62 6.37 -10.01
N ALA A 142 0.80 5.32 -9.90
CA ALA A 142 0.38 4.76 -8.61
C ALA A 142 1.38 3.75 -8.01
N HIS A 143 2.10 3.01 -8.85
CA HIS A 143 3.02 1.95 -8.46
C HIS A 143 4.34 2.03 -9.25
N PRO A 144 5.10 3.14 -9.19
CA PRO A 144 6.02 3.52 -10.27
C PRO A 144 7.18 2.55 -10.56
N ARG A 145 7.53 1.68 -9.60
CA ARG A 145 8.55 0.64 -9.78
C ARG A 145 7.99 -0.70 -10.26
N HIS A 146 6.67 -0.87 -10.37
CA HIS A 146 6.05 -2.14 -10.76
C HIS A 146 6.47 -2.57 -12.18
N PRO A 147 6.45 -1.68 -13.20
CA PRO A 147 6.89 -2.03 -14.56
C PRO A 147 8.36 -2.47 -14.61
N THR A 148 9.24 -1.80 -13.88
CA THR A 148 10.69 -2.07 -13.92
C THR A 148 11.11 -3.25 -13.07
N ARG A 149 10.40 -3.51 -11.96
CA ARG A 149 10.80 -4.54 -10.99
C ARG A 149 10.17 -5.91 -11.26
N TYR A 150 8.95 -5.94 -11.81
CA TYR A 150 8.17 -7.18 -11.84
C TYR A 150 7.52 -7.53 -13.17
N SER A 151 7.38 -6.58 -14.10
CA SER A 151 6.59 -6.80 -15.33
C SER A 151 7.31 -6.30 -16.57
N VAL A 152 6.88 -5.17 -17.12
CA VAL A 152 7.21 -4.64 -18.45
C VAL A 152 8.71 -4.66 -18.80
N HIS A 153 9.57 -4.14 -17.91
CA HIS A 153 11.01 -4.01 -18.17
C HIS A 153 11.84 -4.98 -17.33
N ALA A 154 11.20 -5.86 -16.56
CA ALA A 154 11.91 -6.76 -15.67
C ALA A 154 12.53 -7.91 -16.47
N LYS A 155 13.81 -8.20 -16.20
CA LYS A 155 14.52 -9.34 -16.81
C LYS A 155 14.23 -10.61 -16.03
N GLY A 156 13.68 -11.60 -16.71
CA GLY A 156 13.24 -12.87 -16.16
C GLY A 156 14.11 -14.06 -16.54
N TYR A 157 13.73 -15.22 -16.01
CA TYR A 157 14.35 -16.50 -16.37
C TYR A 157 14.03 -16.94 -17.81
N LEU A 158 12.75 -16.90 -18.24
CA LEU A 158 12.35 -17.24 -19.61
C LEU A 158 12.21 -16.00 -20.49
N ILE A 159 11.65 -14.92 -19.94
CA ILE A 159 11.43 -13.66 -20.66
C ILE A 159 12.60 -12.71 -20.39
N LYS A 160 13.43 -12.43 -21.41
CA LYS A 160 14.73 -11.76 -21.22
C LYS A 160 14.65 -10.25 -21.38
N ASP A 161 13.84 -9.76 -22.31
CA ASP A 161 13.74 -8.35 -22.63
C ASP A 161 12.29 -7.88 -22.77
N ARG A 162 12.10 -6.55 -22.77
CA ARG A 162 10.78 -5.92 -22.96
C ARG A 162 10.11 -6.35 -24.27
N LYS A 163 10.88 -6.51 -25.35
CA LYS A 163 10.36 -6.91 -26.68
C LYS A 163 9.69 -8.29 -26.67
N ASP A 164 10.02 -9.13 -25.69
CA ASP A 164 9.45 -10.46 -25.50
C ASP A 164 8.14 -10.40 -24.68
N ARG A 165 7.62 -9.19 -24.41
CA ARG A 165 6.36 -8.97 -23.68
C ARG A 165 5.38 -8.13 -24.50
N LYS A 166 4.21 -8.69 -24.79
CA LYS A 166 3.04 -7.93 -25.25
C LYS A 166 2.41 -7.22 -24.04
N VAL A 167 2.33 -5.90 -24.10
CA VAL A 167 1.74 -5.05 -23.07
C VAL A 167 0.43 -4.49 -23.56
N VAL A 168 -0.65 -4.79 -22.85
CA VAL A 168 -1.99 -4.25 -23.13
C VAL A 168 -2.40 -3.33 -21.99
N VAL A 169 -2.97 -2.17 -22.33
CA VAL A 169 -3.50 -1.23 -21.35
C VAL A 169 -4.95 -0.94 -21.68
N VAL A 170 -5.85 -1.20 -20.73
CA VAL A 170 -7.28 -0.88 -20.85
C VAL A 170 -7.56 0.28 -19.90
N ASP A 171 -7.67 1.48 -20.47
CA ASP A 171 -7.92 2.72 -19.73
C ASP A 171 -8.72 3.68 -20.61
N VAL A 172 -9.64 4.43 -20.00
CA VAL A 172 -10.44 5.46 -20.71
C VAL A 172 -9.61 6.71 -21.04
N ARG A 173 -8.41 6.83 -20.48
CA ARG A 173 -7.46 7.91 -20.73
C ARG A 173 -6.15 7.39 -21.29
N ARG A 174 -5.46 8.23 -22.06
CA ARG A 174 -4.07 7.96 -22.49
C ARG A 174 -3.08 8.29 -21.37
N THR A 175 -3.01 7.42 -20.36
CA THR A 175 -2.15 7.57 -19.17
C THR A 175 -0.65 7.40 -19.46
N ARG A 176 0.21 7.66 -18.48
CA ARG A 176 1.64 7.35 -18.58
C ARG A 176 1.89 5.85 -18.78
N THR A 177 1.09 4.98 -18.16
CA THR A 177 1.15 3.54 -18.43
C THR A 177 0.72 3.20 -19.86
N ALA A 178 -0.31 3.86 -20.41
CA ALA A 178 -0.75 3.60 -21.79
C ALA A 178 0.35 3.84 -22.84
N LYS A 179 1.35 4.69 -22.54
CA LYS A 179 2.52 4.89 -23.41
C LYS A 179 3.48 3.70 -23.44
N LEU A 180 3.30 2.72 -22.56
CA LEU A 180 4.06 1.45 -22.56
C LEU A 180 3.36 0.34 -23.34
N ALA A 181 2.11 0.55 -23.78
CA ALA A 181 1.32 -0.46 -24.48
C ALA A 181 1.80 -0.69 -25.92
N ASP A 182 1.49 -1.88 -26.44
CA ASP A 182 1.74 -2.33 -27.82
C ASP A 182 0.48 -2.40 -28.67
#